data_AF-A0A968DBA3-F1
#
_entry.id   AF-A0A968DBA3-F1
#
_cell.length_a   1.000
_cell.length_b   1.000
_cell.length_c   1.000
_cell.angle_alpha   90.00
_cell.angle_beta   90.00
_cell.angle_gamma   90.00
#
_symmetry.space_group_name_H-M   'P 1'
#
loop_
_entity.id
_entity.type
_entity.pdbx_description
1 polymer ?
#
loop_
_entity_poly.entity_id
_entity_poly.type
_entity_poly.pdbx_seq_one_letter_code
_entity_poly.pdbx_strand_id
1 'polypeptide(L)' 'LTEPEQGRVAYEEGHIPGAAYMSVDDELTATAGDGRHPLPSPEEIASRFGAAGIGDRNFVVAYDDAGGAIAA' A
#
# COMPACT_ATOMS: atom_id res chain seq x y z
N LEU A 1 -0.64 -12.87 0.54
CA LEU A 1 0.09 -13.54 1.65
C LEU A 1 -0.84 -14.55 2.34
N THR A 2 -0.40 -15.38 3.31
CA THR A 2 -1.29 -16.40 3.91
C THR A 2 -2.49 -15.80 4.66
N GLU A 3 -2.42 -14.52 5.05
CA GLU A 3 -3.53 -13.78 5.68
C GLU A 3 -3.42 -12.28 5.30
N PRO A 4 -4.15 -11.79 4.26
CA PRO A 4 -4.05 -10.39 3.80
C PRO A 4 -4.46 -9.37 4.86
N GLU A 5 -5.34 -9.77 5.78
CA GLU A 5 -5.89 -8.93 6.84
C GLU A 5 -4.88 -8.64 7.97
N GLN A 6 -3.83 -9.45 8.11
CA GLN A 6 -2.83 -9.27 9.19
C GLN A 6 -2.18 -7.89 9.15
N GLY A 7 -1.85 -7.37 7.96
CA GLY A 7 -1.25 -6.05 7.83
C GLY A 7 -2.16 -4.94 8.35
N ARG A 8 -3.47 -5.04 8.08
CA ARG A 8 -4.46 -4.08 8.56
C ARG A 8 -4.60 -4.14 10.08
N VAL A 9 -4.70 -5.34 10.63
CA VAL A 9 -4.78 -5.55 12.09
C VAL A 9 -3.56 -4.97 12.79
N ALA A 10 -2.35 -5.30 12.32
CA ALA A 10 -1.11 -4.80 12.90
C ALA A 10 -1.03 -3.26 12.84
N TYR A 11 -1.44 -2.67 11.72
CA TYR A 11 -1.54 -1.21 11.60
C TYR A 11 -2.52 -0.62 12.64
N GLU A 12 -3.69 -1.21 12.82
CA GLU A 12 -4.68 -0.73 13.80
C GLU A 12 -4.21 -0.89 15.26
N GLU A 13 -3.42 -1.92 15.56
CA GLU A 13 -2.77 -2.09 16.87
C GLU A 13 -1.70 -1.04 17.13
N GLY A 14 -0.99 -0.59 16.10
CA GLY A 14 -0.01 0.49 16.22
C GLY A 14 0.65 0.88 14.90
N HIS A 15 0.72 2.19 14.65
CA HIS A 15 1.39 2.76 13.49
C HIS A 15 1.94 4.16 13.81
N ILE A 16 2.74 4.70 12.90
CA ILE A 16 3.24 6.08 13.01
C ILE A 16 2.04 7.04 12.93
N PRO A 17 1.85 7.97 13.87
CA PRO A 17 0.72 8.89 13.85
C PRO A 17 0.63 9.67 12.53
N GLY A 18 -0.55 9.62 11.90
CA GLY A 18 -0.81 10.28 10.61
C GLY A 18 -0.36 9.48 9.39
N ALA A 19 0.19 8.28 9.55
CA ALA A 19 0.37 7.36 8.42
C ALA A 19 -0.99 6.99 7.81
N ALA A 20 -0.95 6.51 6.57
CA ALA A 20 -2.07 5.84 5.91
C ALA A 20 -1.67 4.39 5.68
N TYR A 21 -2.60 3.46 5.90
CA TYR A 21 -2.41 2.06 5.53
C TYR A 21 -2.72 1.86 4.05
N MET A 22 -1.87 1.11 3.34
CA MET A 22 -2.17 0.61 2.00
C MET A 22 -1.86 -0.89 1.90
N SER A 23 -2.84 -1.66 1.44
CA SER A 23 -2.72 -3.10 1.18
C SER A 23 -1.90 -3.36 -0.08
N VAL A 24 -0.83 -4.16 0.03
CA VAL A 24 -0.07 -4.60 -1.15
C VAL A 24 -0.92 -5.50 -2.03
N ASP A 25 -1.69 -6.40 -1.42
CA ASP A 25 -2.49 -7.40 -2.13
C ASP A 25 -3.71 -6.75 -2.84
N ASP A 26 -4.29 -5.66 -2.29
CA ASP A 26 -5.54 -5.08 -2.83
C ASP A 26 -5.35 -3.70 -3.49
N GLU A 27 -4.58 -2.80 -2.87
CA GLU A 27 -4.49 -1.39 -3.26
C GLU A 27 -3.25 -1.09 -4.09
N LEU A 28 -2.16 -1.84 -3.94
CA LEU A 28 -0.95 -1.67 -4.76
C LEU A 28 -0.84 -2.70 -5.88
N THR A 29 -1.81 -3.60 -6.00
CA THR A 29 -1.84 -4.67 -7.00
C THR A 29 -3.03 -4.54 -7.95
N ALA A 30 -2.79 -4.84 -9.22
CA ALA A 30 -3.81 -4.92 -10.26
C ALA A 30 -4.49 -6.29 -10.24
N THR A 31 -5.71 -6.35 -10.75
CA THR A 31 -6.50 -7.59 -10.81
C THR A 31 -5.96 -8.60 -11.83
N ALA A 32 -5.19 -8.16 -12.81
CA ALA A 32 -4.57 -9.02 -13.82
C ALA A 32 -3.23 -8.45 -14.30
N GLY A 33 -2.33 -9.34 -14.69
CA GLY A 33 -1.02 -9.01 -15.26
C GLY A 33 0.03 -10.06 -14.87
N ASP A 34 1.28 -9.76 -15.16
CA ASP A 34 2.39 -10.68 -14.90
C ASP A 34 2.90 -10.59 -13.46
N GLY A 35 3.29 -11.74 -12.88
CA GLY A 35 3.85 -11.83 -11.54
C GLY A 35 2.82 -12.08 -10.44
N ARG A 36 3.28 -12.01 -9.18
CA ARG A 36 2.43 -12.25 -7.99
C ARG A 36 1.67 -11.00 -7.52
N HIS A 37 2.17 -9.83 -7.87
CA HIS A 37 1.60 -8.52 -7.56
C HIS A 37 1.69 -7.63 -8.80
N PRO A 38 0.84 -7.86 -9.81
CA PRO A 38 0.85 -7.05 -11.03
C PRO A 38 0.69 -5.55 -10.72
N LEU A 39 1.42 -4.70 -11.43
CA LEU A 39 1.36 -3.25 -11.21
C LEU A 39 0.05 -2.66 -11.78
N PRO A 40 -0.71 -1.85 -11.00
CA PRO A 40 -1.89 -1.13 -11.51
C PRO A 40 -1.53 -0.14 -12.61
N SER A 41 -2.54 0.26 -13.39
CA SER A 41 -2.38 1.38 -14.31
C SER A 41 -2.08 2.68 -13.54
N PRO A 42 -1.42 3.68 -14.18
CA PRO A 42 -1.18 4.98 -13.57
C PRO A 42 -2.46 5.65 -13.04
N GLU A 43 -3.57 5.52 -13.75
CA GLU A 43 -4.86 6.09 -13.36
C GLU A 43 -5.45 5.40 -12.12
N GLU A 44 -5.36 4.07 -12.05
CA GLU A 44 -5.83 3.30 -10.90
C GLU A 44 -5.02 3.63 -9.65
N ILE A 45 -3.69 3.62 -9.74
CA ILE A 45 -2.84 3.89 -8.58
C ILE A 45 -3.00 5.34 -8.11
N ALA A 46 -3.11 6.31 -9.03
CA ALA A 46 -3.37 7.71 -8.69
C ALA A 46 -4.71 7.89 -7.97
N SER A 47 -5.77 7.19 -8.40
CA SER A 47 -7.06 7.22 -7.72
C SER A 47 -6.97 6.66 -6.29
N ARG A 48 -6.21 5.58 -6.08
CA ARG A 48 -6.04 4.95 -4.77
C ARG A 48 -5.21 5.82 -3.83
N PHE A 49 -4.11 6.41 -4.31
CA PHE A 49 -3.33 7.40 -3.55
C PHE A 49 -4.16 8.64 -3.19
N GLY A 50 -4.96 9.15 -4.14
CA GLY A 50 -5.86 10.27 -3.88
C GLY A 50 -6.88 9.97 -2.78
N ALA A 51 -7.44 8.76 -2.75
CA ALA A 51 -8.36 8.32 -1.69
C ALA A 51 -7.68 8.24 -0.31
N ALA A 52 -6.37 7.97 -0.27
CA ALA A 52 -5.55 8.01 0.94
C ALA A 52 -5.04 9.42 1.31
N GLY A 53 -5.44 10.46 0.57
CA GLY A 53 -5.02 11.85 0.80
C GLY A 53 -3.63 12.20 0.26
N ILE A 54 -3.09 11.36 -0.63
CA ILE A 54 -1.78 11.54 -1.28
C ILE A 54 -2.01 12.10 -2.68
N GLY A 55 -1.34 13.21 -3.00
CA GLY A 55 -1.30 13.81 -4.33
C GLY A 55 0.04 14.48 -4.62
N ASP A 56 0.09 15.28 -5.68
CA ASP A 56 1.34 15.80 -6.27
C ASP A 56 2.21 16.67 -5.35
N ARG A 57 1.65 17.14 -4.24
CA ARG A 57 2.35 18.00 -3.27
C ARG A 57 2.89 17.25 -2.06
N ASN A 58 2.58 15.96 -1.94
CA ASN A 58 2.99 15.14 -0.82
C ASN A 58 4.40 14.60 -1.06
N PHE A 59 5.28 14.79 -0.08
CA PHE A 59 6.47 13.96 0.03
C PHE A 59 6.08 12.69 0.78
N VAL A 60 6.17 11.54 0.10
CA VAL A 60 5.71 10.25 0.63
C VAL A 60 6.89 9.45 1.15
N VAL A 61 6.72 8.85 2.33
CA VAL A 61 7.64 7.87 2.89
C VAL A 61 6.88 6.57 3.07
N ALA A 62 7.32 5.51 2.39
CA ALA A 62 6.80 4.16 2.57
C ALA A 62 7.64 3.42 3.63
N TYR A 63 6.98 2.58 4.43
CA TYR A 63 7.62 1.72 5.42
C TYR A 63 6.84 0.42 5.57
N ASP A 64 7.52 -0.61 6.07
CA ASP A 64 6.94 -1.90 6.43
C ASP A 64 7.56 -2.41 7.73
N ASP A 65 7.08 -3.56 8.22
CA ASP A 65 7.62 -4.30 9.36
C ASP A 65 8.62 -5.39 8.96
N ALA A 66 8.97 -5.46 7.68
CA ALA A 66 9.80 -6.49 7.04
C ALA A 66 11.18 -5.96 6.59
N GLY A 67 11.61 -4.81 7.10
CA GLY A 67 12.92 -4.22 6.79
C GLY A 67 13.04 -3.67 5.37
N GLY A 68 11.93 -3.21 4.79
CA GLY A 68 11.83 -2.68 3.43
C GLY A 68 11.48 -3.74 2.37
N ALA A 69 11.30 -5.02 2.72
CA ALA A 69 11.03 -6.07 1.73
C ALA A 69 9.71 -5.88 0.96
N ILE A 70 8.79 -5.08 1.50
CA ILE A 70 7.48 -4.79 0.94
C ILE A 70 7.41 -3.34 0.45
N ALA A 71 8.06 -2.41 1.15
CA ALA A 71 7.99 -0.98 0.90
C ALA A 71 9.14 -0.39 0.05
N ALA A 72 10.25 -1.11 -0.15
CA ALA A 72 11.45 -0.62 -0.84
C ALA A 72 11.52 -0.98 -2.34
#